data_AF-A0A4R4BXG7-F1
#
_entry.id   AF-A0A4R4BXG7-F1
#
_cell.length_a   1.000
_cell.length_b   1.000
_cell.length_c   1.000
_cell.angle_alpha   90.00
_cell.angle_beta   90.00
_cell.angle_gamma   90.00
#
_symmetry.space_group_name_H-M   'P 1'
#
loop_
_entity.id
_entity.type
_entity.pdbx_description
1 polymer ?
#
loop_
_entity_poly.entity_id
_entity_poly.type
_entity_poly.pdbx_seq_one_letter_code
_entity_poly.pdbx_strand_id
1 'polypeptide(L)'
;MSNTLVNVTAKAEISATNQTIAGLKDYQSKNWAIGLNGDTLAPDGFLTFFTERNLPFSYYVRARGVSVGEPSAYQANIETLTQRIAAIRASETNQVQATIRELELYKSRNWAIGLNGTTLQPDNFLPFFGTRSVPFEYYVRSGGVELGSPNAYDNNIRNLTQYLGSL
;
A
#
# COMPACT_ATOMS: atom_id res chain seq x y z
N MET A 1 -13.27 -18.24 -7.22
CA MET A 1 -13.29 -17.52 -5.94
C MET A 1 -12.96 -16.08 -6.25
N SER A 2 -13.94 -15.19 -6.16
CA SER A 2 -13.73 -13.76 -6.40
C SER A 2 -12.86 -13.23 -5.28
N ASN A 3 -11.60 -12.96 -5.61
CA ASN A 3 -10.68 -12.28 -4.72
C ASN A 3 -11.21 -10.86 -4.61
N THR A 4 -11.98 -10.56 -3.56
CA THR A 4 -12.31 -9.19 -3.21
C THR A 4 -11.00 -8.59 -2.74
N LEU A 5 -10.19 -8.11 -3.70
CA LEU A 5 -9.08 -7.22 -3.43
C LEU A 5 -9.73 -6.01 -2.76
N VAL A 6 -9.79 -6.03 -1.43
CA VAL A 6 -9.95 -4.81 -0.66
C VAL A 6 -8.88 -3.90 -1.24
N ASN A 7 -9.30 -2.80 -1.86
CA ASN A 7 -8.39 -1.85 -2.49
C ASN A 7 -7.66 -1.11 -1.37
N VAL A 8 -6.77 -1.83 -0.67
CA VAL A 8 -5.99 -1.34 0.46
C VAL A 8 -4.87 -0.53 -0.14
N THR A 9 -4.81 0.75 0.24
CA THR A 9 -3.75 1.64 -0.24
C THR A 9 -2.39 1.14 0.25
N ALA A 10 -1.32 1.44 -0.50
CA ALA A 10 0.05 1.09 -0.10
C ALA A 10 0.35 1.52 1.35
N LYS A 11 -0.12 2.71 1.76
CA LYS A 11 0.04 3.24 3.12
C LYS A 11 -0.69 2.39 4.18
N ALA A 12 -1.94 2.01 3.93
CA ALA A 12 -2.70 1.17 4.84
C ALA A 12 -2.08 -0.24 4.97
N GLU A 13 -1.63 -0.82 3.86
CA GLU A 13 -1.01 -2.15 3.86
C GLU A 13 0.36 -2.14 4.55
N ILE A 14 1.20 -1.12 4.33
CA ILE A 14 2.46 -0.94 5.06
C ILE A 14 2.19 -0.78 6.56
N SER A 15 1.18 0.00 6.94
CA SER A 15 0.80 0.20 8.34
C SER A 15 0.37 -1.11 9.01
N ALA A 16 -0.54 -1.85 8.38
CA ALA A 16 -1.01 -3.14 8.89
C ALA A 16 0.13 -4.17 8.98
N THR A 17 1.05 -4.18 8.01
CA THR A 17 2.23 -5.05 8.02
C THR A 17 3.17 -4.68 9.17
N ASN A 18 3.44 -3.39 9.40
CA ASN A 18 4.24 -2.92 10.54
C ASN A 18 3.62 -3.28 11.90
N GLN A 19 2.29 -3.16 12.03
CA GLN A 19 1.57 -3.59 13.24
C GLN A 19 1.71 -5.09 13.47
N THR A 20 1.63 -5.90 12.41
CA THR A 20 1.82 -7.35 12.49
C THR A 20 3.26 -7.71 12.92
N ILE A 21 4.27 -7.02 12.37
CA ILE A 21 5.68 -7.16 12.82
C ILE A 21 5.82 -6.80 14.30
N ALA A 22 5.20 -5.72 14.76
CA ALA A 22 5.24 -5.32 16.16
C ALA A 22 4.60 -6.39 17.07
N GLY A 23 3.47 -6.96 16.65
CA GLY A 23 2.82 -8.07 17.35
C GLY A 23 3.71 -9.33 17.41
N LEU A 24 4.37 -9.70 16.31
CA LEU A 24 5.30 -10.83 16.28
C LEU A 24 6.46 -10.61 17.26
N LYS A 25 7.03 -9.40 17.33
CA LYS A 25 8.10 -9.06 18.28
C LYS A 25 7.62 -9.11 19.74
N ASP A 26 6.41 -8.65 20.01
CA ASP A 26 5.81 -8.75 21.34
C ASP A 26 5.63 -10.21 21.77
N TYR A 27 5.07 -11.05 20.90
CA TYR A 27 4.92 -12.50 21.15
C TYR A 27 6.27 -13.20 21.32
N GLN A 28 7.27 -12.84 20.51
CA GLN A 28 8.63 -13.35 20.62
C GLN A 28 9.23 -13.05 22.00
N SER A 29 9.06 -11.83 22.51
CA SER A 29 9.58 -11.42 23.82
C SER A 29 8.99 -12.22 24.98
N LYS A 30 7.79 -12.77 24.80
CA LYS A 30 7.05 -13.57 25.78
C LYS A 30 7.16 -15.07 25.52
N ASN A 31 7.88 -15.45 24.46
CA ASN A 31 7.99 -16.82 23.98
C ASN A 31 6.62 -17.50 23.77
N TRP A 32 5.64 -16.75 23.27
CA TRP A 32 4.30 -17.27 23.03
C TRP A 32 4.24 -18.12 21.77
N ALA A 33 3.18 -18.91 21.59
CA ALA A 33 2.96 -19.64 20.35
C ALA A 33 2.44 -18.68 19.26
N ILE A 34 2.79 -18.95 18.00
CA ILE A 34 2.26 -18.28 16.81
C ILE A 34 1.85 -19.31 15.75
N GLY A 35 0.81 -18.96 14.99
CA GLY A 35 0.20 -19.76 13.95
C GLY A 35 -1.13 -20.37 14.38
N LEU A 36 -1.15 -21.01 15.55
CA LEU A 36 -2.34 -21.64 16.12
C LEU A 36 -2.51 -21.24 17.59
N ASN A 37 -3.75 -20.95 17.98
CA ASN A 37 -4.11 -20.68 19.36
C ASN A 37 -3.90 -21.94 20.24
N GLY A 38 -3.26 -21.79 21.40
CA GLY A 38 -2.91 -22.92 22.27
C GLY A 38 -4.09 -23.72 22.85
N ASP A 39 -5.27 -23.08 22.98
CA ASP A 39 -6.45 -23.71 23.59
C ASP A 39 -7.39 -24.39 22.58
N THR A 40 -7.47 -23.85 21.37
CA THR A 40 -8.45 -24.25 20.35
C THR A 40 -7.81 -24.83 19.09
N LEU A 41 -6.49 -24.67 18.91
CA LEU A 41 -5.77 -24.95 17.66
C LEU A 41 -6.36 -24.23 16.42
N ALA A 42 -7.16 -23.18 16.62
CA ALA A 42 -7.63 -22.33 15.54
C ALA A 42 -6.50 -21.41 15.05
N PRO A 43 -6.48 -21.04 13.75
CA PRO A 43 -5.57 -20.02 13.22
C PRO A 43 -5.58 -18.76 14.07
N ASP A 44 -4.40 -18.24 14.41
CA ASP A 44 -4.29 -16.95 15.07
C ASP A 44 -4.35 -15.78 14.06
N GLY A 45 -4.28 -14.55 14.58
CA GLY A 45 -4.29 -13.35 13.76
C GLY A 45 -3.07 -13.25 12.83
N PHE A 46 -1.92 -13.80 13.22
CA PHE A 46 -0.72 -13.78 12.38
C PHE A 46 -0.88 -14.71 11.18
N LEU A 47 -1.29 -15.97 11.39
CA LEU A 47 -1.51 -16.91 10.30
C LEU A 47 -2.59 -16.41 9.35
N THR A 48 -3.67 -15.85 9.88
CA THR A 48 -4.73 -15.25 9.06
C THR A 48 -4.18 -14.12 8.19
N PHE A 49 -3.42 -13.18 8.78
CA PHE A 49 -2.82 -12.06 8.05
C PHE A 49 -1.94 -12.51 6.88
N PHE A 50 -1.10 -13.53 7.10
CA PHE A 50 -0.22 -14.10 6.07
C PHE A 50 -1.00 -14.85 4.99
N THR A 51 -2.00 -15.64 5.39
CA THR A 51 -2.81 -16.45 4.48
C THR A 51 -3.63 -15.58 3.53
N GLU A 52 -4.29 -14.53 4.03
CA GLU A 52 -5.03 -13.57 3.21
C GLU A 52 -4.16 -12.86 2.17
N ARG A 53 -2.85 -12.77 2.44
CA ARG A 53 -1.85 -12.13 1.57
C ARG A 53 -1.06 -13.11 0.73
N ASN A 54 -1.38 -14.40 0.82
CA ASN A 54 -0.67 -15.50 0.18
C ASN A 54 0.85 -15.46 0.46
N LEU A 55 1.23 -15.23 1.72
CA LEU A 55 2.61 -15.17 2.18
C LEU A 55 3.00 -16.48 2.88
N PRO A 56 4.28 -16.92 2.76
CA PRO A 56 4.77 -18.05 3.52
C PRO A 56 4.79 -17.73 5.02
N PHE A 57 4.31 -18.67 5.83
CA PHE A 57 4.27 -18.55 7.29
C PHE A 57 5.05 -19.69 7.96
N SER A 58 5.92 -19.33 8.90
CA SER A 58 6.63 -20.27 9.76
C SER A 58 5.92 -20.41 11.10
N TYR A 59 5.57 -21.64 11.47
CA TYR A 59 4.83 -21.94 12.71
C TYR A 59 5.77 -22.03 13.91
N TYR A 60 5.29 -21.61 15.07
CA TYR A 60 5.91 -21.92 16.36
C TYR A 60 4.80 -22.23 17.37
N VAL A 61 4.50 -23.51 17.55
CA VAL A 61 3.38 -23.97 18.39
C VAL A 61 3.92 -24.76 19.57
N ARG A 62 3.39 -24.48 20.76
CA ARG A 62 3.67 -25.18 22.01
C ARG A 62 2.36 -25.36 22.78
N ALA A 63 1.66 -26.49 22.59
CA ALA A 63 0.38 -26.74 23.26
C ALA A 63 0.02 -28.23 23.32
N ARG A 64 -0.54 -28.69 24.45
CA ARG A 64 -1.16 -30.02 24.62
C ARG A 64 -0.33 -31.20 24.06
N GLY A 65 0.98 -31.21 24.31
CA GLY A 65 1.88 -32.27 23.82
C GLY A 65 2.29 -32.14 22.35
N VAL A 66 1.81 -31.11 21.64
CA VAL A 66 2.23 -30.76 20.28
C VAL A 66 3.29 -29.66 20.34
N SER A 67 4.43 -29.94 19.69
CA SER A 67 5.52 -28.99 19.49
C SER A 67 5.83 -28.94 17.99
N VAL A 68 5.64 -27.78 17.38
CA VAL A 68 5.92 -27.56 15.95
C VAL A 68 6.79 -26.33 15.78
N GLY A 69 7.83 -26.46 14.96
CA GLY A 69 8.76 -25.38 14.62
C GLY A 69 9.64 -24.92 15.77
N GLU A 70 10.46 -23.92 15.47
CA GLU A 70 11.50 -23.38 16.35
C GLU A 70 11.31 -21.87 16.58
N PRO A 71 11.88 -21.28 17.64
CA PRO A 71 11.79 -19.84 17.89
C PRO A 71 12.30 -18.96 16.72
N SER A 72 13.11 -19.50 15.82
CA SER A 72 13.53 -18.82 14.58
C SER A 72 12.37 -18.49 13.62
N ALA A 73 11.20 -19.11 13.79
CA ALA A 73 9.99 -18.81 13.03
C ALA A 73 9.58 -17.33 13.12
N TYR A 74 9.80 -16.69 14.28
CA TYR A 74 9.57 -15.26 14.45
C TYR A 74 10.37 -14.43 13.45
N GLN A 75 11.67 -14.71 13.37
CA GLN A 75 12.58 -13.98 12.48
C GLN A 75 12.20 -14.21 11.01
N ALA A 76 11.92 -15.45 10.62
CA ALA A 76 11.50 -15.78 9.25
C ALA A 76 10.21 -15.05 8.83
N ASN A 77 9.24 -14.97 9.73
CA ASN A 77 7.98 -14.25 9.50
C ASN A 77 8.22 -12.73 9.41
N ILE A 78 9.04 -12.15 10.30
CA ILE A 78 9.38 -10.72 10.27
C ILE A 78 10.12 -10.35 8.98
N GLU A 79 11.05 -11.19 8.51
CA GLU A 79 11.77 -10.99 7.25
C GLU A 79 10.81 -11.01 6.06
N THR A 80 9.89 -11.98 6.02
CA THR A 80 8.86 -12.06 4.97
C THR A 80 8.03 -10.78 4.91
N LEU A 81 7.58 -10.27 6.05
CA LEU A 81 6.82 -9.02 6.13
C LEU A 81 7.66 -7.79 5.75
N THR A 82 8.93 -7.76 6.14
CA THR A 82 9.86 -6.68 5.80
C THR A 82 10.10 -6.60 4.29
N GLN A 83 10.31 -7.76 3.65
CA GLN A 83 10.43 -7.87 2.19
C GLN A 83 9.14 -7.43 1.48
N ARG A 84 7.97 -7.79 2.02
CA ARG A 84 6.68 -7.33 1.50
C ARG A 84 6.56 -5.80 1.54
N ILE A 85 6.90 -5.16 2.65
CA ILE A 85 6.90 -3.69 2.76
C ILE A 85 7.81 -3.07 1.69
N ALA A 86 9.02 -3.61 1.52
CA ALA A 86 9.95 -3.12 0.51
C ALA A 86 9.38 -3.24 -0.91
N ALA A 87 8.74 -4.37 -1.25
CA ALA A 87 8.10 -4.59 -2.54
C ALA A 87 6.94 -3.61 -2.80
N ILE A 88 6.08 -3.37 -1.79
CA ILE A 88 4.99 -2.40 -1.88
C ILE A 88 5.55 -1.00 -2.13
N ARG A 89 6.55 -0.56 -1.35
CA ARG A 89 7.20 0.74 -1.53
C ARG A 89 7.79 0.90 -2.92
N ALA A 90 8.49 -0.11 -3.43
CA ALA A 90 9.07 -0.08 -4.76
C ALA A 90 8.01 0.04 -5.86
N SER A 91 6.97 -0.79 -5.80
CA SER A 91 5.85 -0.73 -6.75
C SER A 91 5.16 0.63 -6.74
N GLU A 92 4.85 1.14 -5.54
CA GLU A 92 4.17 2.43 -5.37
C GLU A 92 5.03 3.60 -5.87
N THR A 93 6.34 3.56 -5.56
CA THR A 93 7.31 4.55 -6.04
C THR A 93 7.35 4.58 -7.57
N ASN A 94 7.38 3.42 -8.21
CA ASN A 94 7.42 3.32 -9.67
C ASN A 94 6.14 3.90 -10.31
N GLN A 95 4.97 3.62 -9.75
CA GLN A 95 3.70 4.15 -10.23
C GLN A 95 3.64 5.67 -10.09
N VAL A 96 3.98 6.21 -8.92
CA VAL A 96 3.98 7.66 -8.69
C VAL A 96 5.01 8.38 -9.57
N GLN A 97 6.22 7.83 -9.72
CA GLN A 97 7.23 8.39 -10.62
C GLN A 97 6.77 8.39 -12.08
N ALA A 98 6.06 7.36 -12.53
CA ALA A 98 5.47 7.33 -13.87
C ALA A 98 4.42 8.44 -14.05
N THR A 99 3.53 8.62 -13.07
CA THR A 99 2.52 9.69 -13.10
C THR A 99 3.15 11.09 -13.04
N ILE A 100 4.22 11.29 -12.27
CA ILE A 100 4.96 12.56 -12.27
C ILE A 100 5.54 12.85 -13.66
N ARG A 101 6.15 11.86 -14.31
CA ARG A 101 6.66 12.03 -15.69
C ARG A 101 5.55 12.37 -16.67
N GLU A 102 4.36 11.79 -16.50
CA GLU A 102 3.19 12.12 -17.31
C GLU A 102 2.72 13.56 -17.06
N LEU A 103 2.65 14.01 -15.80
CA LEU A 103 2.31 15.40 -15.47
C LEU A 103 3.31 16.39 -16.07
N GLU A 104 4.62 16.09 -16.05
CA GLU A 104 5.65 16.93 -16.68
C GLU A 104 5.48 16.99 -18.21
N LEU A 105 5.13 15.88 -18.85
CA LEU A 105 4.80 15.86 -20.27
C LEU A 105 3.58 16.74 -20.56
N TYR A 106 2.51 16.61 -19.78
CA TYR A 106 1.30 17.43 -19.95
C TYR A 106 1.60 18.92 -19.73
N LYS A 107 2.42 19.25 -18.72
CA LYS A 107 2.91 20.60 -18.46
C LYS A 107 3.66 21.17 -19.66
N SER A 108 4.60 20.41 -20.24
CA SER A 108 5.38 20.84 -21.41
C SER A 108 4.52 21.10 -22.65
N ARG A 109 3.35 20.47 -22.74
CA ARG A 109 2.40 20.62 -23.85
C ARG A 109 1.22 21.51 -23.53
N ASN A 110 1.17 22.06 -22.31
CA ASN A 110 0.06 22.83 -21.79
C ASN A 110 -1.31 22.13 -21.98
N TRP A 111 -1.34 20.82 -21.75
CA TRP A 111 -2.56 20.03 -21.88
C TRP A 111 -3.52 20.25 -20.70
N ALA A 112 -4.73 19.71 -20.78
CA ALA A 112 -5.65 19.74 -19.64
C ALA A 112 -5.37 18.54 -18.70
N ILE A 113 -5.53 18.75 -17.39
CA ILE A 113 -5.49 17.71 -16.36
C ILE A 113 -6.71 17.80 -15.44
N GLY A 114 -7.19 16.64 -15.01
CA GLY A 114 -8.41 16.44 -14.22
C GLY A 114 -9.65 16.22 -15.10
N LEU A 115 -9.74 16.90 -16.24
CA LEU A 115 -10.76 16.65 -17.26
C LEU A 115 -10.10 16.69 -18.64
N ASN A 116 -10.39 15.71 -19.48
CA ASN A 116 -9.92 15.67 -20.86
C ASN A 116 -10.37 16.93 -21.61
N GLY A 117 -9.44 17.63 -22.26
CA GLY A 117 -9.71 18.86 -22.98
C GLY A 117 -10.65 18.73 -24.19
N THR A 118 -11.06 17.54 -24.61
CA THR A 118 -12.00 17.35 -25.73
C THR A 118 -13.36 16.85 -25.28
N THR A 119 -13.39 15.91 -24.33
CA THR A 119 -14.63 15.25 -23.87
C THR A 119 -15.12 15.75 -22.51
N LEU A 120 -14.31 16.53 -21.79
CA LEU A 120 -14.53 16.94 -20.39
C LEU A 120 -14.79 15.76 -19.44
N GLN A 121 -14.39 14.55 -19.81
CA GLN A 121 -14.45 13.38 -18.92
C GLN A 121 -13.22 13.35 -18.00
N PRO A 122 -13.36 12.81 -16.76
CA PRO A 122 -12.23 12.51 -15.88
C PRO A 122 -11.09 11.81 -16.62
N ASP A 123 -9.89 12.35 -16.51
CA ASP A 123 -8.70 11.64 -16.97
C ASP A 123 -8.19 10.64 -15.91
N ASN A 124 -7.10 9.95 -16.22
CA ASN A 124 -6.54 8.92 -15.35
C ASN A 124 -5.84 9.50 -14.11
N PHE A 125 -5.59 10.81 -14.02
CA PHE A 125 -4.99 11.41 -12.83
C PHE A 125 -5.97 11.42 -11.65
N LEU A 126 -7.24 11.72 -11.89
CA LEU A 126 -8.24 11.76 -10.81
C LEU A 126 -8.34 10.47 -9.99
N PRO A 127 -8.59 9.28 -10.59
CA PRO A 127 -8.64 8.05 -9.82
C PRO A 127 -7.29 7.68 -9.19
N PHE A 128 -6.16 8.06 -9.83
CA PHE A 128 -4.82 7.81 -9.31
C PHE A 128 -4.58 8.57 -7.99
N PHE A 129 -4.89 9.86 -7.96
CA PHE A 129 -4.78 10.71 -6.77
C PHE A 129 -5.82 10.33 -5.70
N GLY A 130 -7.06 10.10 -6.13
CA GLY A 130 -8.18 9.72 -5.25
C GLY A 130 -7.92 8.44 -4.47
N THR A 131 -7.43 7.38 -5.14
CA THR A 131 -7.08 6.10 -4.48
C THR A 131 -6.02 6.31 -3.39
N ARG A 132 -5.13 7.28 -3.54
CA ARG A 132 -4.05 7.57 -2.58
C ARG A 132 -4.43 8.62 -1.54
N SER A 133 -5.63 9.20 -1.65
CA SER A 133 -6.07 10.36 -0.87
C SER A 133 -5.07 11.53 -0.96
N VAL A 134 -4.44 11.71 -2.12
CA VAL A 134 -3.51 12.80 -2.40
C VAL A 134 -4.31 13.99 -2.96
N PRO A 135 -4.12 15.22 -2.46
CA PRO A 135 -4.81 16.39 -3.02
C PRO A 135 -4.46 16.58 -4.49
N PHE A 136 -5.48 16.84 -5.31
CA PHE A 136 -5.36 17.08 -6.74
C PHE A 136 -5.91 18.46 -7.12
N GLU A 137 -5.18 19.18 -7.96
CA GLU A 137 -5.58 20.45 -8.56
C GLU A 137 -5.85 20.27 -10.06
N TYR A 138 -6.97 20.84 -10.51
CA TYR A 138 -7.39 20.80 -11.89
C TYR A 138 -6.71 21.90 -12.70
N TYR A 139 -6.46 21.64 -13.97
CA TYR A 139 -6.13 22.67 -14.95
C TYR A 139 -6.80 22.34 -16.28
N VAL A 140 -7.82 23.11 -16.64
CA VAL A 140 -8.62 22.89 -17.85
C VAL A 140 -8.73 24.21 -18.61
N ARG A 141 -8.49 24.14 -19.92
CA ARG A 141 -8.62 25.24 -20.88
C ARG A 141 -9.28 24.70 -22.15
N SER A 142 -10.59 24.47 -22.12
CA SER A 142 -11.31 23.98 -23.31
C SER A 142 -12.81 24.25 -23.30
N GLY A 143 -13.40 24.45 -24.48
CA GLY A 143 -14.84 24.49 -24.67
C GLY A 143 -15.57 25.61 -23.91
N GLY A 144 -14.88 26.72 -23.62
CA GLY A 144 -15.39 27.81 -22.78
C GLY A 144 -15.31 27.56 -21.27
N VAL A 145 -14.72 26.44 -20.85
CA VAL A 145 -14.44 26.14 -19.44
C VAL A 145 -12.98 26.44 -19.13
N GLU A 146 -12.77 27.35 -18.18
CA GLU A 146 -11.48 27.61 -17.57
C GLU A 146 -11.54 27.24 -16.09
N LEU A 147 -10.73 26.26 -15.70
CA LEU A 147 -10.65 25.80 -14.32
C LEU A 147 -9.19 25.77 -13.87
N GLY A 148 -8.94 26.28 -12.67
CA GLY A 148 -7.62 26.30 -12.05
C GLY A 148 -6.57 27.11 -12.80
N SER A 149 -5.31 26.83 -12.51
CA SER A 149 -4.16 27.57 -13.04
C SER A 149 -3.02 26.62 -13.46
N PRO A 150 -2.08 27.06 -14.31
CA PRO A 150 -0.92 26.24 -14.68
C PRO A 150 -0.07 25.74 -13.50
N ASN A 151 -0.15 26.39 -12.33
CA ASN A 151 0.53 25.94 -11.11
C ASN A 151 0.01 24.58 -10.61
N ALA A 152 -1.15 24.12 -11.09
CA ALA A 152 -1.71 22.81 -10.75
C ALA A 152 -0.73 21.67 -11.03
N TYR A 153 0.07 21.77 -12.10
CA TYR A 153 1.12 20.79 -12.41
C TYR A 153 2.14 20.66 -11.28
N ASP A 154 2.74 21.79 -10.89
CA ASP A 154 3.78 21.82 -9.85
C ASP A 154 3.22 21.44 -8.48
N ASN A 155 1.97 21.83 -8.19
CA ASN A 155 1.28 21.47 -6.97
C ASN A 155 1.00 19.95 -6.90
N ASN A 156 0.50 19.36 -7.98
CA ASN A 156 0.24 17.92 -8.06
C ASN A 156 1.53 17.09 -7.96
N ILE A 157 2.61 17.50 -8.64
CA ILE A 157 3.92 16.84 -8.56
C ILE A 157 4.49 16.90 -7.14
N ARG A 158 4.38 18.07 -6.49
CA ARG A 158 4.81 18.24 -5.09
C ARG A 158 4.01 17.34 -4.14
N ASN A 159 2.69 17.29 -4.29
CA ASN A 159 1.82 16.47 -3.46
C ASN A 159 2.16 14.97 -3.61
N LEU A 160 2.42 14.51 -4.85
CA LEU A 160 2.89 13.14 -5.11
C LEU A 160 4.26 12.85 -4.50
N THR A 161 5.18 13.81 -4.55
CA THR A 161 6.51 13.68 -3.94
C THR A 161 6.42 13.59 -2.41
N GLN A 162 5.58 14.42 -1.79
CA GLN A 162 5.31 14.37 -0.35
C GLN A 162 4.64 13.06 0.05
N TYR A 163 3.70 12.56 -0.76
CA TYR A 163 3.08 11.26 -0.54
C TYR A 163 4.12 10.14 -0.48
N LEU A 164 5.05 10.09 -1.43
CA LEU A 164 6.15 9.10 -1.42
C LEU A 164 7.02 9.20 -0.17
N GLY A 165 7.32 10.42 0.28
CA GLY A 165 8.07 10.63 1.53
C GLY A 165 7.31 10.19 2.79
N SER A 166 5.99 9.99 2.70
CA SER A 166 5.14 9.59 3.82
C SER A 166 4.80 8.09 3.87
N LEU A 167 5.16 7.34 2.82
CA LEU A 167 5.02 5.88 2.81
C LEU A 167 5.91 5.27 3.87
#